data_AF-H1KJN5-F1
#
_entry.id   AF-H1KJN5-F1
#
_cell.length_a   1.000
_cell.length_b   1.000
_cell.length_c   1.000
_cell.angle_alpha   90.00
_cell.angle_beta   90.00
_cell.angle_gamma   90.00
#
_symmetry.space_group_name_H-M   'P 1'
#
loop_
_entity.id
_entity.type
_entity.pdbx_description
1 polymer ?
#
loop_
_entity_poly.entity_id
_entity_poly.type
_entity_poly.pdbx_seq_one_letter_code
_entity_poly.pdbx_strand_id
1 'polypeptide(L)'
;MVAGSEGGRTLVEAWQDVQRRLAEQQPSQRQGGIRKFAEYAWDKFDAREVASILALPGDSYFAHKDVLYEGFCVWVACPNNVTLPKHGMVLRAALHLDAAEQFGRNRFDGIGQIGDIYIRTNIVGPEFFEEIYYPIGGILRIARSLSRAGYRAKLADESKGVRYAVRVAEIYHHHVEHLLPQKTFGKPSLNTAAGLVSELDPAGDKLPGERAMKDYWSASKQSVALAYSAQSIIVKENLSLLDLIIQGKTTWRAHRQFVPTWFGRARYVAEHVLCRCAETETGTNTLQLLPDVPAEKFNPPFFTEQQAANIARKFERNKIVERLK
;
A
#
# COMPACT_ATOMS: atom_id res chain seq x y z
N MET A 1 1.80 -37.82 43.13
CA MET A 1 0.56 -37.11 42.78
C MET A 1 0.83 -35.62 42.95
N VAL A 2 0.89 -34.89 41.85
CA VAL A 2 1.17 -33.45 41.84
C VAL A 2 -0.15 -32.72 42.05
N ALA A 3 -0.28 -32.06 43.20
CA ALA A 3 -1.29 -31.04 43.42
C ALA A 3 -0.77 -29.73 42.80
N GLY A 4 -1.45 -29.24 41.77
CA GLY A 4 -1.08 -27.99 41.11
C GLY A 4 -1.92 -27.73 39.87
N SER A 5 -3.15 -27.24 40.03
CA SER A 5 -3.89 -26.63 38.89
C SER A 5 -5.06 -25.69 39.26
N GLU A 6 -5.46 -25.51 40.52
CA GLU A 6 -6.68 -24.74 40.83
C GLU A 6 -6.50 -23.22 40.87
N GLY A 7 -5.30 -22.68 41.10
CA GLY A 7 -5.08 -21.22 41.18
C GLY A 7 -4.91 -20.50 39.83
N GLY A 8 -4.72 -21.24 38.72
CA GLY A 8 -4.46 -20.66 37.40
C GLY A 8 -5.71 -20.36 36.58
N ARG A 9 -6.82 -21.08 36.83
CA ARG A 9 -8.08 -20.88 36.10
C ARG A 9 -8.79 -19.58 36.48
N THR A 10 -8.65 -19.14 37.74
CA THR A 10 -9.34 -17.94 38.28
C THR A 10 -8.77 -16.61 37.79
N LEU A 11 -7.46 -16.52 37.53
CA LEU A 11 -6.82 -15.30 37.00
C LEU A 11 -7.15 -15.04 35.54
N VAL A 12 -7.19 -16.11 34.73
CA VAL A 12 -7.58 -16.02 33.32
C VAL A 12 -9.03 -15.60 33.19
N GLU A 13 -9.93 -16.21 33.96
CA GLU A 13 -11.35 -15.86 33.98
C GLU A 13 -11.60 -14.44 34.50
N ALA A 14 -10.90 -14.02 35.57
CA ALA A 14 -10.98 -12.66 36.08
C ALA A 14 -10.45 -11.63 35.07
N TRP A 15 -9.36 -11.95 34.37
CA TRP A 15 -8.83 -11.10 33.30
C TRP A 15 -9.80 -10.99 32.13
N GLN A 16 -10.38 -12.11 31.68
CA GLN A 16 -11.41 -12.12 30.62
C GLN A 16 -12.65 -11.33 31.02
N ASP A 17 -13.07 -11.37 32.29
CA ASP A 17 -14.21 -10.59 32.79
C ASP A 17 -13.90 -9.09 32.85
N VAL A 18 -12.67 -8.71 33.25
CA VAL A 18 -12.20 -7.32 33.17
C VAL A 18 -12.15 -6.84 31.73
N GLN A 19 -11.58 -7.63 30.80
CA GLN A 19 -11.56 -7.29 29.37
C GLN A 19 -12.99 -7.09 28.82
N ARG A 20 -13.95 -7.95 29.20
CA ARG A 20 -15.35 -7.85 28.78
C ARG A 20 -16.00 -6.56 29.28
N ARG A 21 -15.87 -6.24 30.57
CA ARG A 21 -16.44 -5.01 31.16
C ARG A 21 -15.84 -3.75 30.55
N LEU A 22 -14.56 -3.80 30.16
CA LEU A 22 -13.90 -2.69 29.48
C LEU A 22 -14.35 -2.54 28.02
N ALA A 23 -14.50 -3.65 27.30
CA ALA A 23 -15.05 -3.65 25.95
C ALA A 23 -16.52 -3.14 25.92
N GLU A 24 -17.29 -3.41 26.97
CA GLU A 24 -18.65 -2.85 27.15
C GLU A 24 -18.64 -1.33 27.39
N GLN A 25 -17.59 -0.79 28.04
CA GLN A 25 -17.47 0.64 28.35
C GLN A 25 -16.82 1.45 27.23
N GLN A 26 -15.99 0.82 26.40
CA GLN A 26 -15.37 1.39 25.21
C GLN A 26 -15.62 0.46 24.02
N PRO A 27 -16.84 0.44 23.45
CA PRO A 27 -17.14 -0.40 22.31
C PRO A 27 -16.24 0.03 21.15
N SER A 28 -15.18 -0.72 20.90
CA SER A 28 -14.30 -0.44 19.78
C SER A 28 -15.09 -0.73 18.51
N GLN A 29 -15.14 0.24 17.59
CA GLN A 29 -15.80 0.04 16.31
C GLN A 29 -14.82 -0.73 15.41
N ARG A 30 -14.84 -2.06 15.51
CA ARG A 30 -14.19 -2.91 14.53
C ARG A 30 -14.74 -2.56 13.16
N GLN A 31 -13.85 -2.12 12.27
CA GLN A 31 -14.18 -1.86 10.87
C GLN A 31 -13.52 -2.95 10.03
N GLY A 32 -14.26 -3.49 9.06
CA GLY A 32 -13.88 -4.72 8.37
C GLY A 32 -14.77 -5.88 8.82
N GLY A 33 -14.92 -6.88 7.95
CA GLY A 33 -15.89 -7.95 8.13
C GLY A 33 -15.65 -8.86 9.35
N ILE A 34 -16.27 -10.04 9.32
CA ILE A 34 -16.21 -11.03 10.41
C ILE A 34 -14.77 -11.58 10.61
N ARG A 35 -13.93 -11.50 9.57
CA ARG A 35 -12.56 -12.05 9.54
C ARG A 35 -11.60 -11.29 10.44
N LYS A 36 -10.76 -12.02 11.19
CA LYS A 36 -9.73 -11.45 12.07
C LYS A 36 -8.60 -10.82 11.29
N PHE A 37 -7.93 -9.81 11.87
CA PHE A 37 -6.76 -9.14 11.27
C PHE A 37 -5.71 -10.12 10.76
N ALA A 38 -5.45 -11.18 11.55
CA ALA A 38 -4.50 -12.23 11.18
C ALA A 38 -4.82 -12.83 9.79
N GLU A 39 -6.09 -13.06 9.50
CA GLU A 39 -6.54 -13.80 8.33
C GLU A 39 -6.40 -12.99 7.03
N TYR A 40 -6.64 -11.68 7.07
CA TYR A 40 -6.65 -10.84 5.87
C TYR A 40 -5.43 -9.93 5.74
N ALA A 41 -4.71 -9.63 6.82
CA ALA A 41 -3.54 -8.74 6.76
C ALA A 41 -2.23 -9.48 7.07
N TRP A 42 -2.24 -10.48 7.94
CA TRP A 42 -0.99 -11.07 8.42
C TRP A 42 -0.60 -12.37 7.72
N ASP A 43 -1.42 -13.41 7.80
CA ASP A 43 -1.11 -14.75 7.29
C ASP A 43 -1.03 -14.72 5.77
N LYS A 44 -2.08 -14.17 5.15
CA LYS A 44 -2.16 -13.86 3.73
C LYS A 44 -2.63 -12.43 3.55
N PHE A 45 -1.82 -11.62 2.88
CA PHE A 45 -2.14 -10.22 2.63
C PHE A 45 -3.22 -10.10 1.55
N ASP A 46 -4.46 -9.83 1.96
CA ASP A 46 -5.60 -9.58 1.10
C ASP A 46 -5.72 -8.07 0.82
N ALA A 47 -5.05 -7.63 -0.24
CA ALA A 47 -5.02 -6.22 -0.62
C ALA A 47 -6.42 -5.63 -0.86
N ARG A 48 -7.39 -6.44 -1.28
CA ARG A 48 -8.77 -5.99 -1.54
C ARG A 48 -9.49 -5.68 -0.23
N GLU A 49 -9.44 -6.60 0.73
CA GLU A 49 -10.06 -6.40 2.04
C GLU A 49 -9.40 -5.22 2.77
N VAL A 50 -8.07 -5.14 2.73
CA VAL A 50 -7.33 -4.01 3.31
C VAL A 50 -7.72 -2.69 2.67
N ALA A 51 -7.74 -2.59 1.33
CA ALA A 51 -8.17 -1.38 0.63
C ALA A 51 -9.62 -1.00 0.97
N SER A 52 -10.51 -1.99 1.11
CA SER A 52 -11.91 -1.77 1.52
C SER A 52 -12.01 -1.19 2.92
N ILE A 53 -11.26 -1.72 3.90
CA ILE A 53 -11.23 -1.19 5.27
C ILE A 53 -10.66 0.23 5.30
N LEU A 54 -9.61 0.50 4.53
CA LEU A 54 -9.02 1.84 4.42
C LEU A 54 -9.97 2.84 3.74
N ALA A 55 -10.86 2.40 2.85
CA ALA A 55 -11.86 3.26 2.21
C ALA A 55 -13.06 3.59 3.12
N LEU A 56 -13.32 2.80 4.16
CA LEU A 56 -14.44 3.05 5.08
C LEU A 56 -14.22 4.38 5.83
N PRO A 57 -15.26 5.20 6.01
CA PRO A 57 -15.19 6.39 6.86
C PRO A 57 -15.06 6.00 8.33
N GLY A 58 -14.53 6.92 9.15
CA GLY A 58 -14.41 6.75 10.59
C GLY A 58 -13.09 6.10 11.04
N ASP A 59 -12.88 6.09 12.35
CA ASP A 59 -11.75 5.42 12.97
C ASP A 59 -12.14 3.96 13.31
N SER A 60 -11.14 3.11 13.50
CA SER A 60 -11.33 1.77 14.03
C SER A 60 -10.68 1.66 15.41
N TYR A 61 -10.56 0.46 15.96
CA TYR A 61 -9.84 0.24 17.21
C TYR A 61 -8.38 0.71 17.09
N PHE A 62 -7.73 0.88 18.25
CA PHE A 62 -6.42 1.52 18.36
C PHE A 62 -5.40 1.03 17.32
N ALA A 63 -4.79 1.98 16.61
CA ALA A 63 -3.76 1.79 15.59
C ALA A 63 -4.13 0.90 14.38
N HIS A 64 -5.37 0.39 14.28
CA HIS A 64 -5.75 -0.56 13.24
C HIS A 64 -5.51 -0.04 11.82
N LYS A 65 -6.09 1.12 11.48
CA LYS A 65 -5.92 1.71 10.14
C LYS A 65 -4.49 2.16 9.87
N ASP A 66 -3.77 2.66 10.89
CA ASP A 66 -2.36 3.01 10.73
C ASP A 66 -1.50 1.80 10.36
N VAL A 67 -1.71 0.66 11.04
CA VAL A 67 -1.01 -0.60 10.75
C VAL A 67 -1.36 -1.11 9.36
N LEU A 68 -2.65 -1.20 9.02
CA LEU A 68 -3.09 -1.65 7.70
C LEU A 68 -2.57 -0.76 6.58
N TYR A 69 -2.62 0.56 6.76
CA TYR A 69 -2.14 1.52 5.79
C TYR A 69 -0.64 1.35 5.53
N GLU A 70 0.18 1.14 6.57
CA GLU A 70 1.61 0.86 6.39
C GLU A 70 1.83 -0.41 5.56
N GLY A 71 1.15 -1.51 5.91
CA GLY A 71 1.23 -2.76 5.16
C GLY A 71 0.82 -2.60 3.69
N PHE A 72 -0.28 -1.87 3.46
CA PHE A 72 -0.81 -1.60 2.13
C PHE A 72 0.13 -0.74 1.29
N CYS A 73 0.69 0.33 1.84
CA CYS A 73 1.66 1.18 1.17
C CYS A 73 2.91 0.39 0.75
N VAL A 74 3.42 -0.48 1.62
CA VAL A 74 4.56 -1.34 1.28
C VAL A 74 4.19 -2.36 0.21
N TRP A 75 3.01 -2.97 0.29
CA TRP A 75 2.55 -3.90 -0.74
C TRP A 75 2.40 -3.20 -2.09
N VAL A 76 1.91 -1.96 -2.13
CA VAL A 76 1.84 -1.18 -3.39
C VAL A 76 3.24 -0.96 -3.95
N ALA A 77 4.22 -0.60 -3.12
CA ALA A 77 5.58 -0.32 -3.55
C ALA A 77 6.40 -1.58 -3.90
N CYS A 78 6.13 -2.69 -3.23
CA CYS A 78 6.88 -3.94 -3.30
C CYS A 78 5.94 -5.16 -3.33
N PRO A 79 5.06 -5.29 -4.35
CA PRO A 79 3.97 -6.27 -4.37
C PRO A 79 4.44 -7.73 -4.34
N ASN A 80 5.65 -8.01 -4.81
CA ASN A 80 6.25 -9.35 -4.78
C ASN A 80 6.95 -9.70 -3.46
N ASN A 81 7.18 -8.72 -2.57
CA ASN A 81 7.77 -9.01 -1.27
C ASN A 81 6.66 -9.24 -0.23
N VAL A 82 6.40 -10.50 0.09
CA VAL A 82 5.40 -10.88 1.11
C VAL A 82 5.82 -10.59 2.56
N THR A 83 7.10 -10.31 2.79
CA THR A 83 7.68 -10.13 4.13
C THR A 83 7.81 -8.65 4.51
N LEU A 84 8.08 -7.77 3.55
CA LEU A 84 8.30 -6.35 3.81
C LEU A 84 7.04 -5.64 4.34
N PRO A 85 5.81 -5.89 3.82
CA PRO A 85 4.59 -5.38 4.42
C PRO A 85 4.44 -5.78 5.88
N LYS A 86 4.82 -7.01 6.24
CA LYS A 86 4.81 -7.50 7.62
C LYS A 86 5.78 -6.71 8.51
N HIS A 87 6.96 -6.36 8.00
CA HIS A 87 7.89 -5.50 8.74
C HIS A 87 7.33 -4.09 8.93
N GLY A 88 6.70 -3.51 7.91
CA GLY A 88 6.02 -2.22 8.02
C GLY A 88 4.94 -2.24 9.09
N MET A 89 4.03 -3.23 9.05
CA MET A 89 2.97 -3.40 10.04
C MET A 89 3.50 -3.56 11.47
N VAL A 90 4.52 -4.39 11.67
CA VAL A 90 5.15 -4.57 13.00
C VAL A 90 5.77 -3.27 13.50
N LEU A 91 6.53 -2.57 12.66
CA LEU A 91 7.14 -1.30 13.03
C LEU A 91 6.07 -0.28 13.41
N ARG A 92 4.99 -0.19 12.64
CA ARG A 92 3.89 0.73 12.92
C ARG A 92 3.19 0.39 14.24
N ALA A 93 2.85 -0.88 14.47
CA ALA A 93 2.24 -1.34 15.71
C ALA A 93 3.13 -1.03 16.92
N ALA A 94 4.43 -1.29 16.82
CA ALA A 94 5.40 -1.00 17.88
C ALA A 94 5.49 0.50 18.18
N LEU A 95 5.53 1.36 17.16
CA LEU A 95 5.58 2.81 17.35
C LEU A 95 4.32 3.36 18.03
N HIS A 96 3.13 2.83 17.70
CA HIS A 96 1.89 3.23 18.36
C HIS A 96 1.85 2.79 19.82
N LEU A 97 2.24 1.54 20.10
CA LEU A 97 2.28 1.01 21.47
C LEU A 97 3.28 1.81 22.33
N ASP A 98 4.50 2.01 21.83
CA ASP A 98 5.54 2.78 22.53
C ASP A 98 5.09 4.22 22.81
N ALA A 99 4.50 4.91 21.82
CA ALA A 99 3.97 6.26 22.01
C ALA A 99 2.85 6.33 23.06
N ALA A 100 1.94 5.34 23.07
CA ALA A 100 0.87 5.27 24.05
C ALA A 100 1.43 5.01 25.46
N GLU A 101 2.37 4.09 25.61
CA GLU A 101 2.99 3.79 26.89
C GLU A 101 3.84 4.95 27.42
N GLN A 102 4.60 5.64 26.55
CA GLN A 102 5.30 6.87 26.91
C GLN A 102 4.34 7.94 27.43
N PHE A 103 3.19 8.10 26.79
CA PHE A 103 2.14 9.00 27.28
C PHE A 103 1.64 8.60 28.67
N GLY A 104 1.45 7.31 28.94
CA GLY A 104 1.10 6.78 30.25
C GLY A 104 2.16 7.05 31.31
N ARG A 105 3.42 6.70 31.03
CA ARG A 105 4.54 6.92 31.94
C ARG A 105 4.70 8.38 32.31
N ASN A 106 4.55 9.29 31.35
CA ASN A 106 4.63 10.73 31.60
C ASN A 106 3.43 11.24 32.41
N ARG A 107 2.23 10.69 32.18
CA ARG A 107 1.01 11.12 32.88
C ARG A 107 0.97 10.65 34.33
N PHE A 108 1.50 9.45 34.60
CA PHE A 108 1.51 8.82 35.93
C PHE A 108 2.93 8.70 36.49
N ASP A 109 3.76 9.70 36.20
CA ASP A 109 5.16 9.72 36.64
C ASP A 109 5.25 9.55 38.17
N GLY A 110 6.21 8.75 38.62
CA GLY A 110 6.38 8.38 40.02
C GLY A 110 5.46 7.28 40.56
N ILE A 111 4.51 6.74 39.78
CA ILE A 111 3.53 5.72 40.22
C ILE A 111 3.82 4.33 39.59
N GLY A 112 5.09 3.99 39.42
CA GLY A 112 5.53 2.66 38.97
C GLY A 112 4.90 2.20 37.64
N GLN A 113 4.45 0.94 37.58
CA GLN A 113 3.87 0.33 36.36
C GLN A 113 2.40 0.70 36.09
N ILE A 114 1.77 1.52 36.95
CA ILE A 114 0.35 1.85 36.83
C ILE A 114 0.05 2.60 35.54
N GLY A 115 0.98 3.45 35.06
CA GLY A 115 0.83 4.14 33.79
C GLY A 115 0.68 3.17 32.62
N ASP A 116 1.55 2.17 32.52
CA ASP A 116 1.49 1.17 31.45
C ASP A 116 0.21 0.33 31.53
N ILE A 117 -0.18 -0.10 32.75
CA ILE A 117 -1.43 -0.86 32.95
C ILE A 117 -2.63 -0.02 32.53
N TYR A 118 -2.70 1.25 32.93
CA TYR A 118 -3.80 2.14 32.58
C TYR A 118 -3.91 2.32 31.07
N ILE A 119 -2.80 2.59 30.37
CA ILE A 119 -2.78 2.78 28.92
C ILE A 119 -3.24 1.54 28.18
N ARG A 120 -2.71 0.37 28.55
CA ARG A 120 -3.07 -0.89 27.88
C ARG A 120 -4.54 -1.22 28.04
N THR A 121 -5.09 -0.89 29.20
CA THR A 121 -6.47 -1.17 29.59
C THR A 121 -7.47 -0.17 28.99
N ASN A 122 -7.14 1.12 28.93
CA ASN A 122 -8.11 2.20 28.66
C ASN A 122 -7.85 3.00 27.37
N ILE A 123 -6.68 2.88 26.74
CA ILE A 123 -6.34 3.63 25.52
C ILE A 123 -6.06 2.68 24.35
N VAL A 124 -5.21 1.68 24.59
CA VAL A 124 -4.86 0.68 23.58
C VAL A 124 -6.01 -0.31 23.41
N GLY A 125 -6.56 -0.77 24.53
CA GLY A 125 -7.70 -1.68 24.56
C GLY A 125 -7.32 -3.14 24.21
N PRO A 126 -8.16 -4.11 24.60
CA PRO A 126 -7.91 -5.53 24.36
C PRO A 126 -7.86 -5.89 22.87
N GLU A 127 -8.63 -5.21 22.01
CA GLU A 127 -8.71 -5.53 20.58
C GLU A 127 -7.40 -5.31 19.85
N PHE A 128 -6.61 -4.29 20.21
CA PHE A 128 -5.26 -4.16 19.64
C PHE A 128 -4.39 -5.37 19.98
N PHE A 129 -4.49 -5.88 21.21
CA PHE A 129 -3.68 -7.02 21.63
C PHE A 129 -4.12 -8.31 20.92
N GLU A 130 -5.42 -8.55 20.88
CA GLU A 130 -6.03 -9.75 20.32
C GLU A 130 -5.95 -9.80 18.79
N GLU A 131 -6.19 -8.67 18.11
CA GLU A 131 -6.23 -8.62 16.65
C GLU A 131 -4.86 -8.27 16.05
N ILE A 132 -4.02 -7.46 16.71
CA ILE A 132 -2.74 -7.02 16.11
C ILE A 132 -1.54 -7.59 16.86
N TYR A 133 -1.36 -7.23 18.13
CA TYR A 133 -0.10 -7.50 18.85
C TYR A 133 0.26 -8.98 18.93
N TYR A 134 -0.66 -9.84 19.38
CA TYR A 134 -0.38 -11.27 19.49
C TYR A 134 -0.30 -11.95 18.11
N PRO A 135 -1.21 -11.68 17.15
CA PRO A 135 -1.11 -12.24 15.81
C PRO A 135 0.19 -11.91 15.07
N ILE A 136 0.74 -10.71 15.24
CA ILE A 136 2.04 -10.39 14.64
C ILE A 136 3.23 -11.09 15.34
N GLY A 137 3.01 -11.75 16.48
CA GLY A 137 4.03 -12.46 17.26
C GLY A 137 4.57 -11.69 18.47
N GLY A 138 3.88 -10.62 18.89
CA GLY A 138 4.15 -9.85 20.10
C GLY A 138 5.58 -9.30 20.18
N ILE A 139 6.10 -9.21 21.41
CA ILE A 139 7.41 -8.61 21.68
C ILE A 139 8.57 -9.29 20.93
N LEU A 140 8.51 -10.63 20.76
CA LEU A 140 9.56 -11.38 20.09
C LEU A 140 9.65 -11.01 18.61
N ARG A 141 8.51 -10.76 17.95
CA ARG A 141 8.52 -10.28 16.56
C ARG A 141 9.06 -8.86 16.48
N ILE A 142 8.64 -7.98 17.38
CA ILE A 142 9.09 -6.58 17.41
C ILE A 142 10.62 -6.54 17.56
N ALA A 143 11.18 -7.29 18.52
CA ALA A 143 12.62 -7.35 18.78
C ALA A 143 13.44 -7.90 17.60
N ARG A 144 12.84 -8.78 16.77
CA ARG A 144 13.49 -9.37 15.59
C ARG A 144 13.20 -8.63 14.28
N SER A 145 12.39 -7.57 14.34
CA SER A 145 12.02 -6.81 13.15
C SER A 145 13.16 -5.90 12.68
N LEU A 146 13.10 -5.45 11.42
CA LEU A 146 14.06 -4.49 10.91
C LEU A 146 14.00 -3.19 11.73
N SER A 147 15.17 -2.64 12.03
CA SER A 147 15.23 -1.26 12.55
C SER A 147 14.57 -0.29 11.58
N ARG A 148 14.11 0.86 12.07
CA ARG A 148 13.48 1.89 11.21
C ARG A 148 14.35 2.28 10.02
N ALA A 149 15.66 2.39 10.22
CA ALA A 149 16.63 2.70 9.16
C ALA A 149 16.76 1.53 8.17
N GLY A 150 16.91 0.29 8.67
CA GLY A 150 17.01 -0.91 7.83
C GLY A 150 15.75 -1.16 7.01
N TYR A 151 14.57 -0.95 7.60
CA TYR A 151 13.29 -1.03 6.90
C TYR A 151 13.21 -0.02 5.74
N ARG A 152 13.55 1.25 5.98
CA ARG A 152 13.53 2.29 4.93
C ARG A 152 14.52 2.02 3.82
N ALA A 153 15.73 1.58 4.15
CA ALA A 153 16.74 1.21 3.16
C ALA A 153 16.24 0.06 2.27
N LYS A 154 15.66 -0.98 2.88
CA LYS A 154 15.11 -2.12 2.15
C LYS A 154 13.92 -1.75 1.27
N LEU A 155 13.01 -0.90 1.78
CA LEU A 155 11.87 -0.39 1.01
C LEU A 155 12.32 0.44 -0.20
N ALA A 156 13.29 1.33 -0.01
CA ALA A 156 13.84 2.12 -1.11
C ALA A 156 14.52 1.25 -2.19
N ASP A 157 15.23 0.20 -1.77
CA ASP A 157 15.89 -0.71 -2.70
C ASP A 157 14.89 -1.56 -3.50
N GLU A 158 13.92 -2.16 -2.82
CA GLU A 158 12.96 -3.07 -3.46
C GLU A 158 11.87 -2.37 -4.28
N SER A 159 11.63 -1.08 -4.03
CA SER A 159 10.64 -0.29 -4.78
C SER A 159 11.16 0.26 -6.11
N LYS A 160 12.42 0.02 -6.50
CA LYS A 160 12.95 0.47 -7.80
C LYS A 160 12.11 -0.04 -8.97
N GLY A 161 11.68 -1.30 -8.91
CA GLY A 161 10.86 -1.91 -9.96
C GLY A 161 9.52 -1.19 -10.18
N VAL A 162 8.85 -0.77 -9.10
CA VAL A 162 7.55 -0.10 -9.22
C VAL A 162 7.68 1.26 -9.90
N ARG A 163 8.78 1.99 -9.67
CA ARG A 163 9.03 3.28 -10.35
C ARG A 163 9.12 3.11 -11.86
N TYR A 164 9.80 2.06 -12.32
CA TYR A 164 9.89 1.74 -13.75
C TYR A 164 8.54 1.30 -14.33
N ALA A 165 7.76 0.51 -13.59
CA ALA A 165 6.41 0.14 -14.01
C ALA A 165 5.48 1.37 -14.10
N VAL A 166 5.63 2.34 -13.19
CA VAL A 166 4.92 3.62 -13.24
C VAL A 166 5.27 4.42 -14.49
N ARG A 167 6.55 4.46 -14.92
CA ARG A 167 6.94 5.09 -16.20
C ARG A 167 6.25 4.46 -17.42
N VAL A 168 6.04 3.15 -17.41
CA VAL A 168 5.26 2.48 -18.47
C VAL A 168 3.79 2.92 -18.43
N ALA A 169 3.18 2.99 -17.24
CA ALA A 169 1.80 3.46 -17.07
C ALA A 169 1.61 4.93 -17.51
N GLU A 170 2.60 5.78 -17.26
CA GLU A 170 2.67 7.17 -17.75
C GLU A 170 2.61 7.25 -19.29
N ILE A 171 3.41 6.44 -19.99
CA ILE A 171 3.40 6.35 -21.46
C ILE A 171 2.03 5.86 -21.95
N TYR A 172 1.47 4.84 -21.29
CA TYR A 172 0.13 4.35 -21.64
C TYR A 172 -0.94 5.41 -21.49
N HIS A 173 -0.93 6.15 -20.39
CA HIS A 173 -1.92 7.20 -20.15
C HIS A 173 -1.83 8.29 -21.23
N HIS A 174 -0.62 8.75 -21.56
CA HIS A 174 -0.43 9.70 -22.65
C HIS A 174 -0.90 9.15 -24.00
N HIS A 175 -0.57 7.89 -24.31
CA HIS A 175 -0.99 7.25 -25.56
C HIS A 175 -2.50 7.13 -25.67
N VAL A 176 -3.16 6.66 -24.61
CA VAL A 176 -4.63 6.48 -24.59
C VAL A 176 -5.36 7.81 -24.74
N GLU A 177 -4.87 8.89 -24.11
CA GLU A 177 -5.54 10.19 -24.16
C GLU A 177 -5.29 10.94 -25.48
N HIS A 178 -4.06 10.92 -26.01
CA HIS A 178 -3.68 11.79 -27.14
C HIS A 178 -3.52 11.07 -28.48
N LEU A 179 -3.14 9.79 -28.49
CA LEU A 179 -2.76 9.07 -29.71
C LEU A 179 -3.83 8.08 -30.15
N LEU A 180 -4.38 7.29 -29.23
CA LEU A 180 -5.38 6.25 -29.52
C LEU A 180 -6.65 6.76 -30.22
N PRO A 181 -7.18 7.98 -29.95
CA PRO A 181 -8.30 8.53 -30.71
C PRO A 181 -8.00 8.72 -32.20
N GLN A 182 -6.72 8.82 -32.57
CA GLN A 182 -6.30 8.95 -33.96
C GLN A 182 -6.17 7.56 -34.59
N LYS A 183 -6.80 7.34 -35.74
CA LYS A 183 -6.89 6.02 -36.42
C LYS A 183 -5.53 5.44 -36.84
N THR A 184 -4.47 6.25 -36.83
CA THR A 184 -3.11 5.88 -37.24
C THR A 184 -2.35 5.05 -36.20
N PHE A 185 -2.78 5.05 -34.93
CA PHE A 185 -2.05 4.39 -33.86
C PHE A 185 -2.68 3.06 -33.43
N GLY A 186 -1.82 2.12 -33.02
CA GLY A 186 -2.24 0.83 -32.45
C GLY A 186 -2.63 0.94 -30.98
N LYS A 187 -3.09 -0.18 -30.40
CA LYS A 187 -3.16 -0.29 -28.94
C LYS A 187 -1.74 -0.26 -28.36
N PRO A 188 -1.50 0.47 -27.26
CA PRO A 188 -0.18 0.48 -26.65
C PRO A 188 0.12 -0.89 -26.00
N SER A 189 1.36 -1.34 -26.11
CA SER A 189 1.83 -2.63 -25.63
C SER A 189 3.08 -2.48 -24.75
N LEU A 190 3.31 -3.45 -23.86
CA LEU A 190 4.49 -3.44 -22.99
C LEU A 190 5.80 -3.52 -23.78
N ASN A 191 5.83 -4.30 -24.86
CA ASN A 191 7.01 -4.40 -25.72
C ASN A 191 7.47 -3.04 -26.24
N THR A 192 6.52 -2.24 -26.75
CA THR A 192 6.83 -0.90 -27.27
C THR A 192 7.16 0.09 -26.15
N ALA A 193 6.37 0.10 -25.07
CA ALA A 193 6.56 1.05 -23.97
C ALA A 193 7.85 0.80 -23.18
N ALA A 194 8.27 -0.46 -22.99
CA ALA A 194 9.49 -0.81 -22.27
C ALA A 194 10.74 -0.23 -22.94
N GLY A 195 10.82 -0.25 -24.27
CA GLY A 195 11.92 0.36 -25.01
C GLY A 195 11.92 1.89 -24.96
N LEU A 196 10.75 2.51 -24.79
CA LEU A 196 10.61 3.96 -24.68
C LEU A 196 11.08 4.51 -23.33
N VAL A 197 10.91 3.78 -22.23
CA VAL A 197 11.33 4.29 -20.90
C VAL A 197 12.81 4.67 -20.87
N SER A 198 13.67 3.86 -21.50
CA SER A 198 15.10 4.18 -21.61
C SER A 198 15.41 5.41 -22.49
N GLU A 199 14.55 5.72 -23.45
CA GLU A 199 14.71 6.85 -24.37
C GLU A 199 14.18 8.17 -23.79
N LEU A 200 13.31 8.10 -22.77
CA LEU A 200 12.60 9.26 -22.23
C LEU A 200 13.24 9.85 -20.96
N ASP A 201 14.17 9.15 -20.32
CA ASP A 201 14.81 9.62 -19.08
C ASP A 201 16.06 10.48 -19.40
N PRO A 202 16.09 11.76 -19.00
CA PRO A 202 17.20 12.67 -19.28
C PRO A 202 18.45 12.42 -18.40
N ALA A 203 18.37 11.57 -17.37
CA ALA A 203 19.37 11.54 -16.30
C ALA A 203 20.66 10.74 -16.60
N GLY A 204 20.79 10.07 -17.75
CA GLY A 204 22.04 9.39 -18.14
C GLY A 204 22.46 8.21 -17.25
N ASP A 205 21.69 7.88 -16.21
CA ASP A 205 21.88 6.66 -15.44
C ASP A 205 21.70 5.43 -16.35
N LYS A 206 22.40 4.34 -16.02
CA LYS A 206 22.29 3.08 -16.76
C LYS A 206 20.91 2.47 -16.53
N LEU A 207 19.96 2.87 -17.35
CA LEU A 207 18.58 2.40 -17.28
C LEU A 207 18.51 0.89 -17.52
N PRO A 208 17.51 0.21 -16.94
CA PRO A 208 17.30 -1.21 -17.18
C PRO A 208 17.02 -1.43 -18.67
N GLY A 209 17.60 -2.48 -19.25
CA GLY A 209 17.25 -2.89 -20.61
C GLY A 209 15.78 -3.34 -20.71
N GLU A 210 15.27 -3.45 -21.94
CA GLU A 210 13.87 -3.81 -22.22
C GLU A 210 13.38 -5.06 -21.47
N ARG A 211 14.24 -6.10 -21.37
CA ARG A 211 13.92 -7.32 -20.62
C ARG A 211 13.68 -7.04 -19.14
N ALA A 212 14.56 -6.27 -18.50
CA ALA A 212 14.42 -5.92 -17.09
C ALA A 212 13.17 -5.06 -16.85
N MET A 213 12.81 -4.18 -17.78
CA MET A 213 11.56 -3.41 -17.72
C MET A 213 10.32 -4.30 -17.73
N LYS A 214 10.32 -5.36 -18.55
CA LYS A 214 9.24 -6.36 -18.56
C LYS A 214 9.18 -7.14 -17.27
N ASP A 215 10.33 -7.51 -16.69
CA ASP A 215 10.39 -8.18 -15.40
C ASP A 215 9.83 -7.29 -14.28
N TYR A 216 10.18 -5.99 -14.26
CA TYR A 216 9.62 -5.03 -13.32
C TYR A 216 8.12 -4.82 -13.50
N TRP A 217 7.64 -4.70 -14.74
CA TRP A 217 6.20 -4.63 -15.01
C TRP A 217 5.47 -5.88 -14.51
N SER A 218 5.98 -7.07 -14.86
CA SER A 218 5.40 -8.34 -14.42
C SER A 218 5.33 -8.44 -12.89
N ALA A 219 6.40 -7.98 -12.22
CA ALA A 219 6.46 -7.92 -10.77
C ALA A 219 5.47 -6.93 -10.15
N SER A 220 5.19 -5.82 -10.83
CA SER A 220 4.35 -4.73 -10.31
C SER A 220 2.91 -4.72 -10.84
N LYS A 221 2.55 -5.63 -11.75
CA LYS A 221 1.25 -5.60 -12.47
C LYS A 221 0.03 -5.51 -11.54
N GLN A 222 0.09 -6.13 -10.36
CA GLN A 222 -1.02 -6.14 -9.40
C GLN A 222 -1.21 -4.80 -8.67
N SER A 223 -0.16 -3.97 -8.57
CA SER A 223 -0.22 -2.69 -7.84
C SER A 223 0.06 -1.48 -8.72
N VAL A 224 0.40 -1.65 -10.01
CA VAL A 224 0.89 -0.55 -10.86
C VAL A 224 -0.11 0.59 -11.00
N ALA A 225 -1.41 0.32 -11.08
CA ALA A 225 -2.42 1.36 -11.11
C ALA A 225 -2.45 2.18 -9.82
N LEU A 226 -2.39 1.51 -8.66
CA LEU A 226 -2.30 2.17 -7.35
C LEU A 226 -1.00 2.97 -7.23
N ALA A 227 0.14 2.42 -7.63
CA ALA A 227 1.42 3.12 -7.59
C ALA A 227 1.41 4.37 -8.48
N TYR A 228 0.91 4.24 -9.72
CA TYR A 228 0.82 5.36 -10.65
C TYR A 228 -0.15 6.45 -10.15
N SER A 229 -1.29 6.07 -9.59
CA SER A 229 -2.22 7.02 -8.98
C SER A 229 -1.65 7.70 -7.74
N ALA A 230 -0.83 7.01 -6.94
CA ALA A 230 -0.09 7.65 -5.85
C ALA A 230 0.97 8.64 -6.38
N GLN A 231 1.62 8.34 -7.51
CA GLN A 231 2.58 9.24 -8.14
C GLN A 231 1.93 10.55 -8.62
N SER A 232 0.65 10.52 -9.02
CA SER A 232 -0.07 11.71 -9.49
C SER A 232 -0.61 12.62 -8.38
N ILE A 233 -0.54 12.18 -7.12
CA ILE A 233 -1.00 12.96 -5.96
C ILE A 233 0.19 13.69 -5.35
N ILE A 234 0.24 15.01 -5.51
CA ILE A 234 1.29 15.84 -4.92
C ILE A 234 0.90 16.20 -3.48
N VAL A 235 1.75 15.82 -2.53
CA VAL A 235 1.52 16.07 -1.10
C VAL A 235 2.22 17.36 -0.64
N LYS A 236 3.44 17.61 -1.13
CA LYS A 236 4.20 18.83 -0.82
C LYS A 236 5.15 19.17 -1.97
N GLU A 237 5.04 20.38 -2.52
CA GLU A 237 5.91 20.93 -3.58
C GLU A 237 6.15 19.94 -4.73
N ASN A 238 7.19 19.11 -4.64
CA ASN A 238 7.60 18.12 -5.63
C ASN A 238 7.61 16.67 -5.12
N LEU A 239 6.97 16.39 -3.98
CA LEU A 239 6.86 15.06 -3.41
C LEU A 239 5.47 14.49 -3.64
N SER A 240 5.41 13.40 -4.39
CA SER A 240 4.19 12.63 -4.57
C SER A 240 3.89 11.74 -3.36
N LEU A 241 2.65 11.24 -3.27
CA LEU A 241 2.29 10.22 -2.30
C LEU A 241 3.14 8.96 -2.47
N LEU A 242 3.45 8.56 -3.72
CA LEU A 242 4.33 7.43 -3.99
C LEU A 242 5.75 7.66 -3.45
N ASP A 243 6.30 8.87 -3.58
CA ASP A 243 7.62 9.18 -3.03
C ASP A 243 7.65 9.07 -1.51
N LEU A 244 6.59 9.51 -0.83
CA LEU A 244 6.47 9.36 0.63
C LEU A 244 6.30 7.91 1.07
N ILE A 245 5.58 7.10 0.28
CA ILE A 245 5.46 5.66 0.47
C ILE A 245 6.86 5.01 0.38
N ILE A 246 7.57 5.23 -0.73
CA ILE A 246 8.88 4.64 -0.99
C ILE A 246 9.93 5.07 0.06
N GLN A 247 9.85 6.30 0.55
CA GLN A 247 10.73 6.80 1.61
C GLN A 247 10.37 6.28 3.02
N GLY A 248 9.27 5.53 3.18
CA GLY A 248 8.78 5.09 4.48
C GLY A 248 8.46 6.29 5.40
N LYS A 249 7.88 7.35 4.83
CA LYS A 249 7.52 8.60 5.51
C LYS A 249 6.01 8.85 5.54
N THR A 250 5.22 8.08 4.81
CA THR A 250 3.77 8.17 4.88
C THR A 250 3.22 7.62 6.21
N THR A 251 2.06 8.10 6.63
CA THR A 251 1.30 7.63 7.81
C THR A 251 -0.19 7.82 7.54
N TRP A 252 -1.03 6.96 8.11
CA TRP A 252 -2.48 7.09 7.97
C TRP A 252 -2.98 8.43 8.51
N ARG A 253 -2.58 8.80 9.73
CA ARG A 253 -2.98 10.08 10.35
C ARG A 253 -2.72 11.31 9.48
N ALA A 254 -1.60 11.36 8.76
CA ALA A 254 -1.23 12.53 7.96
C ALA A 254 -1.70 12.47 6.50
N HIS A 255 -2.07 11.30 5.97
CA HIS A 255 -2.32 11.10 4.53
C HIS A 255 -3.65 10.42 4.21
N ARG A 256 -4.47 10.02 5.19
CA ARG A 256 -5.77 9.37 4.97
C ARG A 256 -6.72 10.16 4.09
N GLN A 257 -6.62 11.49 4.09
CA GLN A 257 -7.43 12.37 3.25
C GLN A 257 -7.21 12.14 1.75
N PHE A 258 -6.07 11.57 1.36
CA PHE A 258 -5.77 11.26 -0.04
C PHE A 258 -6.33 9.91 -0.48
N VAL A 259 -6.79 9.05 0.43
CA VAL A 259 -7.22 7.67 0.11
C VAL A 259 -8.39 7.63 -0.88
N PRO A 260 -9.46 8.46 -0.74
CA PRO A 260 -10.54 8.48 -1.73
C PRO A 260 -10.04 8.84 -3.14
N THR A 261 -9.25 9.91 -3.25
CA THR A 261 -8.62 10.35 -4.52
C THR A 261 -7.68 9.30 -5.07
N TRP A 262 -6.89 8.66 -4.21
CA TRP A 262 -5.94 7.63 -4.60
C TRP A 262 -6.64 6.42 -5.21
N PHE A 263 -7.69 5.91 -4.56
CA PHE A 263 -8.45 4.77 -5.08
C PHE A 263 -9.30 5.15 -6.30
N GLY A 264 -9.90 6.34 -6.33
CA GLY A 264 -10.64 6.83 -7.49
C GLY A 264 -9.77 6.95 -8.73
N ARG A 265 -8.57 7.53 -8.59
CA ARG A 265 -7.60 7.61 -9.69
C ARG A 265 -7.08 6.24 -10.10
N ALA A 266 -6.90 5.32 -9.16
CA ALA A 266 -6.47 3.95 -9.48
C ALA A 266 -7.53 3.20 -10.28
N ARG A 267 -8.81 3.40 -9.96
CA ARG A 267 -9.93 2.87 -10.75
C ARG A 267 -9.92 3.47 -12.16
N TYR A 268 -9.76 4.80 -12.28
CA TYR A 268 -9.65 5.44 -13.59
C TYR A 268 -8.49 4.88 -14.43
N VAL A 269 -7.31 4.69 -13.83
CA VAL A 269 -6.16 4.06 -14.54
C VAL A 269 -6.51 2.65 -15.00
N ALA A 270 -7.13 1.84 -14.15
CA ALA A 270 -7.48 0.48 -14.52
C ALA A 270 -8.53 0.43 -15.64
N GLU A 271 -9.63 1.19 -15.51
CA GLU A 271 -10.75 1.20 -16.48
C GLU A 271 -10.41 1.90 -17.79
N HIS A 272 -9.79 3.08 -17.70
CA HIS A 272 -9.61 3.95 -18.85
C HIS A 272 -8.27 3.73 -19.53
N VAL A 273 -7.19 3.51 -18.77
CA VAL A 273 -5.86 3.37 -19.33
C VAL A 273 -5.57 1.90 -19.62
N LEU A 274 -5.44 1.06 -18.60
CA LEU A 274 -4.95 -0.32 -18.74
C LEU A 274 -5.89 -1.21 -19.57
N CYS A 275 -7.21 -1.13 -19.36
CA CYS A 275 -8.19 -1.88 -20.16
C CYS A 275 -8.18 -1.52 -21.65
N ARG A 276 -7.68 -0.34 -22.04
CA ARG A 276 -7.55 0.10 -23.44
C ARG A 276 -6.17 -0.22 -24.05
N CYS A 277 -5.23 -0.67 -23.24
CA CYS A 277 -3.92 -1.17 -23.67
C CYS A 277 -3.99 -2.65 -24.09
N ALA A 278 -2.86 -3.23 -24.48
CA ALA A 278 -2.70 -4.68 -24.59
C ALA A 278 -2.80 -5.40 -23.23
N GLU A 279 -2.63 -4.66 -22.13
CA GLU A 279 -2.61 -5.15 -20.74
C GLU A 279 -4.02 -5.21 -20.11
N THR A 280 -5.05 -5.61 -20.88
CA THR A 280 -6.44 -5.59 -20.42
C THR A 280 -6.66 -6.44 -19.16
N GLU A 281 -6.02 -7.62 -19.08
CA GLU A 281 -6.09 -8.49 -17.90
C GLU A 281 -5.59 -7.79 -16.63
N THR A 282 -4.49 -7.03 -16.74
CA THR A 282 -3.94 -6.24 -15.63
C THR A 282 -4.95 -5.20 -15.14
N GLY A 283 -5.65 -4.53 -16.07
CA GLY A 283 -6.75 -3.61 -15.74
C GLY A 283 -7.89 -4.31 -15.00
N THR A 284 -8.39 -5.42 -15.53
CA THR A 284 -9.48 -6.19 -14.92
C THR A 284 -9.12 -6.72 -13.53
N ASN A 285 -7.92 -7.28 -13.36
CA ASN A 285 -7.46 -7.80 -12.07
C ASN A 285 -7.33 -6.67 -11.04
N THR A 286 -6.82 -5.51 -11.45
CA THR A 286 -6.75 -4.33 -10.57
C THR A 286 -8.14 -3.89 -10.09
N LEU A 287 -9.14 -3.89 -10.97
CA LEU A 287 -10.50 -3.50 -10.61
C LEU A 287 -11.13 -4.39 -9.53
N GLN A 288 -10.78 -5.68 -9.53
CA GLN A 288 -11.23 -6.61 -8.49
C GLN A 288 -10.60 -6.33 -7.12
N LEU A 289 -9.45 -5.65 -7.08
CA LEU A 289 -8.75 -5.29 -5.85
C LEU A 289 -9.25 -3.97 -5.25
N LEU A 290 -9.78 -3.07 -6.07
CA LEU A 290 -10.18 -1.75 -5.63
C LEU A 290 -11.54 -1.79 -4.91
N PRO A 291 -11.72 -1.01 -3.84
CA PRO A 291 -13.03 -0.84 -3.20
C PRO A 291 -14.01 -0.19 -4.18
N ASP A 292 -15.31 -0.25 -3.91
CA ASP A 292 -16.32 0.41 -4.75
C ASP A 292 -16.28 1.94 -4.54
N VAL A 293 -15.50 2.63 -5.36
CA VAL A 293 -15.30 4.09 -5.34
C VAL A 293 -15.42 4.64 -6.75
N PRO A 294 -16.00 5.83 -6.98
CA PRO A 294 -16.08 6.40 -8.33
C PRO A 294 -14.69 6.60 -8.94
N ALA A 295 -14.57 6.36 -10.25
CA ALA A 295 -13.35 6.65 -10.99
C ALA A 295 -13.09 8.18 -11.02
N GLU A 296 -11.88 8.60 -10.68
CA GLU A 296 -11.46 10.00 -10.70
C GLU A 296 -10.44 10.22 -11.83
N LYS A 297 -10.83 10.98 -12.86
CA LYS A 297 -9.94 11.34 -13.97
C LYS A 297 -8.86 12.31 -13.50
N PHE A 298 -7.64 12.15 -14.01
CA PHE A 298 -6.55 13.12 -13.89
C PHE A 298 -5.78 13.22 -15.21
N ASN A 299 -4.97 14.27 -15.36
CA ASN A 299 -4.23 14.49 -16.59
C ASN A 299 -3.05 13.52 -16.73
N PRO A 300 -2.74 13.07 -17.95
CA PRO A 300 -1.48 12.36 -18.22
C PRO A 300 -0.28 13.25 -17.90
N PRO A 301 0.91 12.66 -17.67
CA PRO A 301 2.13 13.42 -17.44
C PRO A 301 2.48 14.26 -18.66
N PHE A 302 3.15 15.38 -18.40
CA PHE A 302 3.69 16.22 -19.46
C PHE A 302 4.92 15.54 -20.09
N PHE A 303 4.86 15.36 -21.41
CA PHE A 303 6.00 14.98 -22.23
C PHE A 303 6.36 16.17 -23.13
N THR A 304 7.65 16.47 -23.27
CA THR A 304 8.10 17.50 -24.23
C THR A 304 7.68 17.12 -25.65
N GLU A 305 7.63 18.08 -26.58
CA GLU A 305 7.27 17.80 -27.98
C GLU A 305 8.14 16.70 -28.59
N GLN A 306 9.44 16.70 -28.28
CA GLN A 306 10.37 15.66 -28.73
C GLN A 306 10.03 14.28 -28.14
N GLN A 307 9.73 14.21 -26.83
CA GLN A 307 9.34 12.98 -26.16
C GLN A 307 8.01 12.45 -26.71
N ALA A 308 7.00 13.32 -26.88
CA ALA A 308 5.71 12.98 -27.44
C ALA A 308 5.82 12.48 -28.90
N ALA A 309 6.66 13.13 -29.72
CA ALA A 309 6.94 12.68 -31.08
C ALA A 309 7.63 11.32 -31.11
N ASN A 310 8.56 11.05 -30.18
CA ASN A 310 9.21 9.75 -30.05
C ASN A 310 8.21 8.65 -29.65
N ILE A 311 7.31 8.93 -28.71
CA ILE A 311 6.23 8.02 -28.30
C ILE A 311 5.34 7.74 -29.51
N ALA A 312 4.84 8.77 -30.19
CA ALA A 312 3.98 8.64 -31.37
C ALA A 312 4.63 7.76 -32.45
N ARG A 313 5.87 8.06 -32.84
CA ARG A 313 6.62 7.32 -33.85
C ARG A 313 6.73 5.81 -33.54
N LYS A 314 6.90 5.43 -32.28
CA LYS A 314 7.04 4.02 -31.88
C LYS A 314 5.71 3.26 -31.88
N PHE A 315 4.58 3.96 -31.70
CA PHE A 315 3.24 3.36 -31.68
C PHE A 315 2.47 3.49 -32.99
N GLU A 316 3.03 4.18 -33.99
CA GLU A 316 2.43 4.29 -35.31
C GLU A 316 2.27 2.89 -35.94
N ARG A 317 1.10 2.61 -36.52
CA ARG A 317 0.89 1.33 -37.21
C ARG A 317 1.81 1.29 -38.41
N ASN A 318 2.75 0.35 -38.44
CA ASN A 318 3.53 0.05 -39.63
C ASN A 318 2.58 -0.38 -40.77
N LYS A 319 2.24 0.56 -41.66
CA LYS A 319 1.39 0.32 -42.85
C LYS A 319 1.97 -0.69 -43.84
N ILE A 320 3.21 -1.15 -43.63
CA ILE A 320 3.93 -2.04 -44.55
C ILE A 320 3.37 -3.47 -44.54
N VAL A 321 2.70 -3.92 -43.47
CA VAL A 321 2.19 -5.30 -43.38
C VAL A 321 0.77 -5.47 -43.97
N GLU A 322 0.00 -4.39 -44.12
CA GLU A 322 -1.36 -4.45 -44.71
C GLU A 322 -1.41 -4.31 -46.23
N ARG A 323 -0.28 -4.04 -46.90
CA ARG A 323 -0.19 -4.05 -48.38
C ARG A 323 0.28 -5.38 -48.98
N LEU A 324 0.52 -6.39 -48.13
CA LEU A 324 0.96 -7.74 -48.53
C LEU A 324 -0.09 -8.82 -48.20
N LYS A 325 -1.33 -8.42 -47.92
CA LYS A 325 -2.51 -9.29 -47.88
C LYS A 325 -3.53 -8.76 -48.87
#